data_AF-A0A914SLC0-F1
#
_entry.id   AF-A0A914SLC0-F1
#
_cell.length_a   1.000
_cell.length_b   1.000
_cell.length_c   1.000
_cell.angle_alpha   90.00
_cell.angle_beta   90.00
_cell.angle_gamma   90.00
#
_symmetry.space_group_name_H-M   'P 1'
#
loop_
_entity.id
_entity.type
_entity.pdbx_description
1 polymer ?
#
loop_
_entity_poly.entity_id
_entity_poly.type
_entity_poly.pdbx_seq_one_letter_code
_entity_poly.pdbx_strand_id
1 'polypeptide(L)'
;MDLTNFPMDTQSCSLVYLSFNYNNEEVQLRWNTDRPDPVYPLRQIKLPDFDLIKIDPEIKEIIYPAGKWDTLTVTFTFKRRYMWYFMQALQK
;
A
#
# COMPACT_ATOMS: atom_id res chain seq x y z
N MET A 1 10.66 -1.33 -4.42
CA MET A 1 11.37 -0.24 -3.72
C MET A 1 12.38 0.33 -4.70
N ASP A 2 12.31 1.63 -4.97
CA ASP A 2 13.22 2.31 -5.90
C ASP A 2 14.06 3.33 -5.12
N LEU A 3 15.38 3.13 -5.05
CA LEU A 3 16.30 3.91 -4.24
C LEU A 3 17.12 4.91 -5.05
N THR A 4 16.77 5.14 -6.32
CA THR A 4 17.53 6.01 -7.23
C THR A 4 17.66 7.45 -6.70
N ASN A 5 16.67 7.95 -5.96
CA ASN A 5 16.68 9.29 -5.36
C ASN A 5 16.93 9.30 -3.84
N PHE A 6 17.60 8.30 -3.30
CA PHE A 6 17.89 8.25 -1.86
C PHE A 6 18.74 9.45 -1.39
N PRO A 7 18.45 10.10 -0.25
CA PRO A 7 17.40 9.80 0.74
C PRO A 7 16.08 10.57 0.54
N MET A 8 15.90 11.23 -0.61
CA MET A 8 14.71 12.02 -0.97
C MET A 8 13.69 11.20 -1.79
N ASP A 9 13.65 9.89 -1.56
CA ASP A 9 12.81 8.94 -2.24
C ASP A 9 11.38 8.85 -1.64
N THR A 10 10.45 8.40 -2.48
CA THR A 10 9.09 8.01 -2.08
C THR A 10 8.90 6.56 -2.48
N GLN A 11 8.32 5.76 -1.59
CA GLN A 11 8.12 4.33 -1.78
C GLN A 11 6.63 4.01 -1.80
N SER A 12 6.21 3.20 -2.76
CA SER A 12 4.86 2.64 -2.82
C SER A 12 4.93 1.15 -2.51
N CYS A 13 4.12 0.71 -1.55
CA CYS A 13 3.99 -0.69 -1.14
C CYS A 13 2.54 -1.10 -1.24
N SER A 14 2.26 -2.27 -1.82
CA SER A 14 0.88 -2.74 -1.99
C SER A 14 0.61 -3.97 -1.14
N LEU A 15 -0.53 -3.98 -0.45
CA LEU A 15 -1.11 -5.15 0.20
C LEU A 15 -2.22 -5.69 -0.70
N VAL A 16 -2.14 -6.97 -1.06
CA VAL A 16 -3.06 -7.61 -1.99
C VAL A 16 -3.83 -8.70 -1.25
N TYR A 17 -5.16 -8.66 -1.32
CA TYR A 17 -6.05 -9.62 -0.68
C TYR A 17 -6.93 -10.30 -1.74
N LEU A 18 -6.98 -11.62 -1.72
CA LEU A 18 -7.80 -12.44 -2.60
C LEU A 18 -8.16 -13.77 -1.93
N SER A 19 -9.23 -14.40 -2.39
CA SER A 19 -9.62 -15.75 -1.99
C SER A 19 -8.72 -16.80 -2.65
N PHE A 20 -8.15 -17.70 -1.85
CA PHE A 20 -7.21 -18.69 -2.39
C PHE A 20 -7.90 -19.76 -3.26
N ASN A 21 -9.03 -20.31 -2.80
CA ASN A 21 -9.71 -21.43 -3.49
C ASN A 21 -10.97 -21.02 -4.27
N TYR A 22 -11.63 -19.93 -3.86
CA TYR A 22 -12.92 -19.53 -4.41
C TYR A 22 -12.74 -18.43 -5.43
N ASN A 23 -13.32 -18.58 -6.62
CA ASN A 23 -13.26 -17.56 -7.67
C ASN A 23 -14.33 -16.47 -7.44
N ASN A 24 -14.43 -15.49 -8.35
CA ASN A 24 -15.39 -14.39 -8.20
C ASN A 24 -16.87 -14.75 -8.48
N GLU A 25 -17.13 -15.95 -9.02
CA GLU A 25 -18.49 -16.48 -9.17
C GLU A 25 -19.01 -17.06 -7.84
N GLU A 26 -18.10 -17.58 -7.02
CA GLU A 26 -18.42 -18.13 -5.69
C GLU A 26 -18.32 -17.07 -4.58
N VAL A 27 -17.27 -16.26 -4.59
CA VAL A 27 -17.00 -15.24 -3.57
C VAL A 27 -16.57 -13.93 -4.21
N GLN A 28 -17.41 -12.90 -4.09
CA GLN A 28 -17.09 -11.55 -4.55
C GLN A 28 -16.52 -10.71 -3.41
N LEU A 29 -15.32 -10.16 -3.62
CA LEU A 29 -14.69 -9.27 -2.66
C LEU A 29 -15.01 -7.82 -2.99
N ARG A 30 -15.52 -7.07 -2.02
CA ARG A 30 -15.86 -5.65 -2.15
C ARG A 30 -15.36 -4.86 -0.93
N TRP A 31 -14.97 -3.62 -1.16
CA TRP A 31 -14.72 -2.66 -0.09
C TRP A 31 -16.03 -2.26 0.58
N ASN A 32 -16.00 -1.97 1.88
CA ASN A 32 -17.17 -1.45 2.57
C ASN A 32 -17.52 -0.06 2.03
N THR A 33 -18.74 0.10 1.51
CA THR A 33 -19.26 1.35 0.93
C THR A 33 -19.94 2.26 1.95
N ASP A 34 -20.06 1.85 3.22
CA ASP A 34 -20.61 2.68 4.31
C ASP A 34 -19.76 3.93 4.58
N ARG A 35 -18.51 3.93 4.09
CA ARG A 35 -17.56 5.03 4.25
C ARG A 35 -16.89 5.37 2.93
N PRO A 36 -16.52 6.65 2.72
CA PRO A 36 -15.75 7.05 1.55
C PRO A 36 -14.35 6.42 1.55
N ASP A 37 -13.75 6.25 2.74
CA ASP A 37 -12.44 5.62 2.92
C ASP A 37 -12.60 4.21 3.51
N PRO A 38 -12.58 3.15 2.69
CA PRO A 38 -12.79 1.78 3.17
C PRO A 38 -11.58 1.24 3.94
N VAL A 39 -10.41 1.87 3.79
CA VAL A 39 -9.18 1.51 4.50
C VAL A 39 -8.65 2.73 5.20
N TYR A 40 -8.58 2.65 6.53
CA TYR A 40 -8.11 3.75 7.37
C TYR A 40 -7.29 3.21 8.55
N PRO A 41 -6.32 3.99 9.05
CA PRO A 41 -5.52 3.58 10.18
C PRO A 41 -6.34 3.65 11.48
N LEU A 42 -6.26 2.62 12.32
CA LEU A 42 -6.92 2.61 13.64
C LEU A 42 -6.25 3.54 14.65
N ARG A 43 -4.95 3.82 14.44
CA ARG A 43 -4.12 4.74 15.23
C ARG A 43 -3.12 5.40 14.31
N GLN A 44 -2.56 6.54 14.72
CA GLN A 44 -1.52 7.21 13.97
C GLN A 44 -0.34 6.26 13.70
N ILE A 45 -0.04 6.03 12.43
CA ILE A 45 1.10 5.22 12.01
C ILE A 45 2.36 6.08 12.15
N LYS A 46 3.27 5.66 13.02
CA LYS A 46 4.57 6.29 13.21
C LYS A 46 5.66 5.30 12.85
N LEU A 47 6.37 5.57 11.76
CA LEU A 47 7.57 4.85 11.38
C LEU A 47 8.80 5.73 11.69
N PRO A 48 9.96 5.14 12.00
CA PRO A 48 11.17 5.91 12.31
C PRO A 48 11.64 6.73 11.10
N ASP A 49 11.74 6.08 9.95
CA ASP A 49 12.37 6.65 8.75
C ASP A 49 11.38 7.20 7.72
N PHE A 50 10.07 6.95 7.90
CA PHE A 50 9.06 7.24 6.88
C PHE A 50 7.81 7.89 7.46
N ASP A 51 7.19 8.72 6.63
CA ASP A 51 5.85 9.25 6.83
C ASP A 51 4.90 8.60 5.83
N LEU A 52 3.79 8.05 6.31
CA LEU A 52 2.71 7.58 5.45
C LEU A 52 1.95 8.78 4.90
N ILE A 53 2.00 8.99 3.59
CA ILE A 53 1.40 10.17 2.92
C ILE A 53 0.11 9.85 2.17
N LYS A 54 -0.11 8.59 1.79
CA LYS A 54 -1.29 8.19 1.02
C LYS A 54 -1.66 6.72 1.26
N ILE A 55 -2.96 6.45 1.27
CA ILE A 55 -3.55 5.11 1.26
C ILE A 55 -4.55 5.08 0.11
N ASP A 56 -4.31 4.24 -0.89
CA ASP A 56 -5.16 4.09 -2.08
C ASP A 56 -5.73 2.66 -2.13
N PRO A 57 -7.00 2.46 -1.71
CA PRO A 57 -7.70 1.21 -1.89
C PRO A 57 -8.26 1.07 -3.31
N GLU A 58 -8.10 -0.11 -3.89
CA GLU A 58 -8.52 -0.43 -5.26
C GLU A 58 -9.09 -1.86 -5.30
N ILE A 59 -10.03 -2.11 -6.21
CA ILE A 59 -10.53 -3.46 -6.53
C ILE A 59 -10.12 -3.76 -7.97
N LYS A 60 -9.52 -4.93 -8.20
CA LYS A 60 -9.14 -5.42 -9.52
C LYS A 60 -9.74 -6.79 -9.77
N GLU A 61 -10.20 -7.02 -11.00
CA GLU A 61 -10.43 -8.37 -11.50
C GLU A 61 -9.14 -8.88 -12.15
N ILE A 62 -8.67 -10.05 -11.74
CA ILE A 62 -7.49 -10.72 -12.31
C ILE A 62 -7.93 -12.05 -12.90
N ILE A 63 -7.41 -12.36 -14.09
CA ILE A 63 -7.69 -13.62 -14.79
C ILE A 63 -6.57 -14.60 -14.52
N TYR A 64 -6.91 -15.76 -13.97
CA TYR A 64 -6.03 -16.92 -13.82
C TYR A 64 -6.51 -18.05 -14.74
N PRO A 65 -5.68 -19.07 -15.03
CA PRO A 65 -6.11 -20.22 -15.85
C PRO A 65 -7.36 -20.94 -15.32
N ALA A 66 -7.58 -20.88 -14.01
CA ALA A 66 -8.71 -21.52 -13.34
C ALA A 66 -10.00 -20.65 -13.30
N GLY A 67 -10.00 -19.45 -13.88
CA GLY A 67 -11.13 -18.51 -13.80
C GLY A 67 -10.76 -17.07 -13.45
N LYS A 68 -11.72 -16.31 -12.92
CA LYS A 68 -11.56 -14.89 -12.56
C LYS A 68 -11.61 -14.69 -11.06
N TRP A 69 -10.73 -13.83 -10.55
CA TRP A 69 -10.66 -13.51 -9.13
C TRP A 69 -10.79 -12.01 -8.88
N ASP A 70 -11.60 -11.66 -7.89
CA ASP A 70 -11.62 -10.32 -7.34
C ASP A 70 -10.44 -10.16 -6.38
N THR A 71 -9.73 -9.05 -6.51
CA THR A 71 -8.55 -8.72 -5.72
C THR A 71 -8.72 -7.35 -5.09
N LEU A 72 -8.67 -7.27 -3.77
CA LEU A 72 -8.62 -6.01 -3.04
C LEU A 72 -7.15 -5.61 -2.87
N THR A 73 -6.74 -4.52 -3.49
CA THR A 73 -5.37 -4.01 -3.39
C THR A 73 -5.36 -2.70 -2.63
N VAL A 74 -4.49 -2.56 -1.64
CA VAL A 74 -4.27 -1.30 -0.93
C VAL A 74 -2.84 -0.86 -1.20
N THR A 75 -2.67 0.32 -1.78
CA THR A 75 -1.35 0.90 -2.01
C THR A 75 -1.06 1.96 -0.96
N PHE A 76 0.01 1.76 -0.21
CA PHE A 76 0.52 2.69 0.78
C PHE A 76 1.69 3.45 0.18
N THR A 77 1.63 4.78 0.20
CA THR A 77 2.74 5.63 -0.24
C THR A 77 3.44 6.23 0.98
N PHE A 78 4.73 5.98 1.07
CA PHE A 78 5.60 6.41 2.16
C PHE A 78 6.65 7.40 1.64
N LYS A 79 6.82 8.54 2.31
CA LYS A 79 7.90 9.50 2.05
C LYS A 79 9.00 9.34 3.09
N ARG A 80 10.26 9.24 2.66
CA ARG A 80 11.39 9.11 3.59
C ARG A 80 11.67 10.44 4.31
N ARG A 81 11.99 10.37 5.60
CA ARG A 81 12.52 11.48 6.40
C ARG A 81 14.00 11.64 6.13
N TYR A 82 14.34 12.58 5.26
CA TYR A 82 15.72 12.76 4.81
C TYR A 82 16.62 13.46 5.85
N MET A 83 16.06 14.22 6.80
CA MET A 83 16.82 15.13 7.68
C MET A 83 17.97 14.43 8.43
N TRP A 84 17.72 13.22 8.93
CA TRP A 84 18.73 12.41 9.61
C TRP A 84 19.94 12.13 8.72
N TYR A 85 19.71 11.76 7.45
CA TYR A 85 20.76 11.48 6.49
C TYR A 85 21.61 12.71 6.17
N PHE A 86 21.00 13.90 6.11
CA PHE A 86 21.75 15.15 5.95
C PHE A 86 22.62 15.46 7.17
N MET A 87 22.10 15.31 8.39
CA MET A 87 22.89 15.56 9.61
C MET A 87 24.09 14.62 9.72
N GLN A 88 23.93 13.35 9.37
CA GLN A 88 25.05 12.39 9.36
C GLN A 88 26.09 12.69 8.28
N ALA A 89 25.66 13.14 7.09
CA ALA A 89 26.59 13.48 6.01
C ALA A 89 27.44 14.72 6.34
N LEU A 90 26.89 15.69 7.06
CA LEU A 90 27.60 16.92 7.48
C LEU A 90 28.60 16.70 8.62
N GLN A 91 28.57 15.55 9.29
CA GLN A 91 29.53 15.18 10.35
C GLN A 91 30.79 14.50 9.80
N LYS A 92 30.90 14.35 8.48
CA LYS A 92 32.10 13.86 7.79
C LYS A 92 32.77 15.01 7.05
#